data_AF-A0A965ZUN7-F1
#
_entry.id   AF-A0A965ZUN7-F1
#
_cell.length_a   1.000
_cell.length_b   1.000
_cell.length_c   1.000
_cell.angle_alpha   90.00
_cell.angle_beta   90.00
_cell.angle_gamma   90.00
#
_symmetry.space_group_name_H-M   'P 1'
#
loop_
_entity.id
_entity.type
_entity.pdbx_description
1 polymer ?
#
loop_
_entity_poly.entity_id
_entity_poly.type
_entity_poly.pdbx_seq_one_letter_code
_entity_poly.pdbx_strand_id
1 'polypeptide(L)'
;MKKILKVLLLSVTGVLLISVITTILVLWAMDMLNKKGIQEALDFVQNNPPATIWETVIMDLGFYGDAEADPSYGRRLVPGRGHAPWVIRSNLDERPRVLNFALAPGLWAAYQTESASLYQVWRGGILFEGSVYDYVAGPQPTSTGKWFLRSENTTEWKLRQGGRTLPARVRYLGHYYSADRTTAGFEFLLQAGDLQAHLRERPEVTTADGETVFQRHVHVESDTADLQVIQGVVSGDDLVLAPGDNLLSTPLSNPTLIPERGDPLANLDGGDVDVGEQVIANSDCLGCHAETHRVVGPSFARIAQKFRGKAQAEPIEALTDSIL
;
A
#
# COMPACT_ATOMS: atom_id res chain seq x y z
N MET A 1 33.42 -39.75 40.72
CA MET A 1 32.04 -39.53 40.24
C MET A 1 31.20 -38.59 41.12
N LYS A 2 30.99 -38.85 42.42
CA LYS A 2 30.11 -38.00 43.28
C LYS A 2 30.52 -36.52 43.40
N LYS A 3 31.83 -36.20 43.39
CA LYS A 3 32.31 -34.80 43.43
C LYS A 3 32.04 -34.04 42.12
N ILE A 4 32.22 -34.68 40.97
CA ILE A 4 31.96 -34.09 39.65
C ILE A 4 30.46 -33.83 39.46
N LEU A 5 29.60 -34.76 39.88
CA LEU A 5 28.15 -34.59 39.82
C LEU A 5 27.66 -33.43 40.70
N LYS A 6 28.23 -33.25 41.90
CA LYS A 6 27.92 -32.11 42.77
C LYS A 6 28.32 -30.77 42.16
N VAL A 7 29.50 -30.69 41.55
CA VAL A 7 29.97 -29.47 40.86
C VAL A 7 29.08 -29.16 39.66
N LEU A 8 28.69 -30.17 38.87
CA LEU A 8 27.81 -29.99 37.72
C LEU A 8 26.40 -29.52 38.14
N LEU A 9 25.86 -30.09 39.22
CA LEU A 9 24.57 -29.68 39.76
C LEU A 9 24.61 -28.23 40.28
N LEU A 10 25.66 -27.87 41.03
CA LEU A 10 25.89 -26.50 41.49
C LEU A 10 26.02 -25.51 40.33
N SER A 11 26.70 -25.87 39.24
CA SER A 11 26.81 -25.00 38.05
C SER A 11 25.47 -24.83 37.33
N VAL A 12 24.67 -25.89 37.19
CA VAL A 12 23.35 -25.81 36.54
C VAL A 12 22.39 -24.97 37.38
N THR A 13 22.39 -25.16 38.69
CA THR A 13 21.59 -24.34 39.61
C THR A 13 22.02 -22.87 39.58
N GLY A 14 23.33 -22.60 39.52
CA GLY A 14 23.85 -21.24 39.39
C GLY A 14 23.40 -20.55 38.10
N VAL A 15 23.48 -21.24 36.97
CA VAL A 15 23.03 -20.69 35.66
C VAL A 15 21.52 -20.43 35.65
N LEU A 16 20.71 -21.34 36.18
CA LEU A 16 19.27 -21.15 36.31
C LEU A 16 18.93 -19.94 37.19
N LEU A 17 19.61 -19.79 38.32
CA LEU A 17 19.40 -18.65 39.21
C LEU A 17 19.75 -17.33 38.53
N ILE A 18 20.87 -17.28 37.82
CA ILE A 18 21.28 -16.09 37.05
C ILE A 18 20.23 -15.78 35.97
N SER A 19 19.76 -16.78 35.23
CA SER A 19 18.74 -16.60 34.20
C SER A 19 17.46 -16.00 34.78
N VAL A 20 16.97 -16.53 35.91
CA VAL A 20 15.75 -16.04 36.57
C VAL A 20 15.93 -14.60 37.06
N ILE A 21 17.08 -14.29 37.68
CA ILE A 21 17.39 -12.94 38.16
C ILE A 21 17.45 -11.96 36.97
N THR A 22 18.12 -12.33 35.88
CA THR A 22 18.19 -11.49 34.68
C THR A 22 16.79 -11.25 34.09
N THR A 23 15.95 -12.29 33.98
CA THR A 23 14.57 -12.11 33.50
C THR A 23 13.76 -11.18 34.38
N ILE A 24 13.85 -11.31 35.71
CA ILE A 24 13.16 -10.41 36.65
C ILE A 24 13.65 -8.97 36.49
N LEU A 25 14.96 -8.75 36.32
CA LEU A 25 15.53 -7.42 36.12
C LEU A 25 15.08 -6.79 34.81
N VAL A 26 14.97 -7.56 33.72
CA VAL A 26 14.45 -7.09 32.43
C VAL A 26 12.98 -6.71 32.55
N LEU A 27 12.15 -7.57 33.15
CA LEU A 27 10.73 -7.27 33.37
C LEU A 27 10.53 -6.05 34.27
N TRP A 28 11.41 -5.85 35.25
CA TRP A 28 11.40 -4.65 36.11
C TRP A 28 11.77 -3.38 35.32
N ALA A 29 12.82 -3.44 34.50
CA ALA A 29 13.26 -2.30 33.69
C ALA A 29 12.20 -1.86 32.66
N MET A 30 11.36 -2.79 32.19
CA MET A 30 10.27 -2.53 31.24
C MET A 30 8.93 -2.19 31.93
N ASP A 31 8.89 -2.02 33.26
CA ASP A 31 7.65 -1.80 34.05
C ASP A 31 6.58 -2.92 33.89
N MET A 32 7.01 -4.13 33.53
CA MET A 32 6.15 -5.28 33.27
C MET A 32 5.99 -6.21 34.48
N LEU A 33 6.46 -5.84 35.67
CA LEU A 33 6.28 -6.60 36.93
C LEU A 33 4.87 -6.48 37.52
N ASN A 34 3.85 -6.53 36.67
CA ASN A 34 2.47 -6.64 37.06
C ASN A 34 1.81 -7.81 36.30
N LYS A 35 0.62 -8.26 36.76
CA LYS A 35 -0.02 -9.46 36.20
C LYS A 35 -0.27 -9.35 34.68
N LYS A 36 -0.61 -8.16 34.19
CA LYS A 36 -0.88 -7.89 32.77
C LYS A 36 0.43 -7.90 31.96
N GLY A 37 1.46 -7.20 32.44
CA GLY A 37 2.78 -7.15 31.79
C GLY A 37 3.47 -8.51 31.71
N ILE A 38 3.33 -9.36 32.74
CA ILE A 38 3.87 -10.73 32.70
C ILE A 38 3.13 -11.57 31.65
N GLN A 39 1.81 -11.42 31.51
CA GLN A 39 1.04 -12.11 30.48
C GLN A 39 1.42 -11.65 29.09
N GLU A 40 1.55 -10.34 28.87
CA GLU A 40 2.00 -9.75 27.61
C GLU A 40 3.42 -10.22 27.24
N ALA A 41 4.35 -10.28 28.20
CA ALA A 41 5.69 -10.80 27.98
C ALA A 41 5.69 -12.29 27.60
N LEU A 42 4.83 -13.11 28.23
CA LEU A 42 4.67 -14.52 27.90
C LEU A 42 4.08 -14.71 26.50
N ASP A 43 3.02 -13.97 26.17
CA ASP A 43 2.39 -14.00 24.86
C ASP A 43 3.37 -13.56 23.77
N PHE A 44 4.18 -12.53 24.05
CA PHE A 44 5.21 -12.07 23.15
C PHE A 44 6.28 -13.14 22.89
N VAL A 45 6.79 -13.79 23.93
CA VAL A 45 7.80 -14.86 23.79
C VAL A 45 7.26 -16.09 23.06
N GLN A 46 5.98 -16.43 23.24
CA GLN A 46 5.37 -17.58 22.57
C GLN A 46 5.14 -17.36 21.07
N ASN A 47 4.88 -16.12 20.67
CA ASN A 47 4.47 -15.78 19.30
C ASN A 47 5.60 -15.24 18.42
N ASN A 48 6.81 -15.02 18.96
CA ASN A 48 7.92 -14.42 18.22
C ASN A 48 9.17 -15.31 18.22
N PRO A 49 9.94 -15.33 17.11
CA PRO A 49 11.19 -16.08 17.07
C PRO A 49 12.26 -15.45 17.99
N PRO A 50 13.25 -16.23 18.48
CA PRO A 50 14.25 -15.75 19.44
C PRO A 50 15.03 -14.49 19.01
N ALA A 51 15.26 -14.31 17.71
CA ALA A 51 15.94 -13.13 17.18
C ALA A 51 15.13 -11.84 17.42
N THR A 52 13.82 -11.88 17.14
CA THR A 52 12.90 -10.75 17.38
C THR A 52 12.79 -10.45 18.87
N ILE A 53 12.72 -11.48 19.72
CA ILE A 53 12.68 -11.29 21.18
C ILE A 53 13.94 -10.55 21.65
N TRP A 54 15.11 -10.98 21.17
CA TRP A 54 16.40 -10.37 21.52
C TRP A 54 16.49 -8.91 21.05
N GLU A 55 16.09 -8.62 19.81
CA GLU A 55 16.07 -7.26 19.27
C GLU A 55 15.16 -6.33 20.06
N THR A 56 13.93 -6.77 20.37
CA THR A 56 12.96 -5.97 21.15
C THR A 56 13.46 -5.72 22.57
N VAL A 57 13.99 -6.74 23.25
CA VAL A 57 14.52 -6.57 24.63
C VAL A 57 15.71 -5.60 24.65
N ILE A 58 16.63 -5.68 23.68
CA ILE A 58 17.75 -4.73 23.58
C ILE A 58 17.26 -3.31 23.28
N MET A 59 16.24 -3.17 22.41
CA MET A 59 15.65 -1.90 22.04
C MET A 59 15.00 -1.21 23.24
N ASP A 60 14.16 -1.92 24.00
CA ASP A 60 13.45 -1.39 25.17
C ASP A 60 14.39 -1.08 26.35
N LEU A 61 15.46 -1.85 26.51
CA LEU A 61 16.48 -1.59 27.52
C LEU A 61 17.44 -0.44 27.15
N GLY A 62 17.22 0.21 25.99
CA GLY A 62 18.01 1.37 25.56
C GLY A 62 19.47 1.04 25.22
N PHE A 63 19.78 -0.22 24.92
CA PHE A 63 21.14 -0.65 24.57
C PHE A 63 21.52 -0.40 23.10
N TYR A 64 20.54 -0.03 22.26
CA TYR A 64 20.83 0.74 21.06
C TYR A 64 21.02 2.19 21.50
N GLY A 65 22.28 2.59 21.70
CA GLY A 65 22.60 4.01 21.92
C GLY A 65 21.98 4.84 20.80
N ASP A 66 21.32 5.94 21.17
CA ASP A 66 20.61 6.91 20.31
C ASP A 66 20.63 6.46 18.85
N ALA A 67 19.76 5.50 18.49
CA ALA A 67 19.59 5.17 17.09
C ALA A 67 19.17 6.49 16.45
N GLU A 68 20.10 7.13 15.73
CA GLU A 68 19.84 8.38 15.03
C GLU A 68 18.55 8.13 14.27
N ALA A 69 17.47 8.78 14.70
CA ALA A 69 16.17 8.60 14.09
C ALA A 69 16.37 8.92 12.62
N ASP A 70 16.36 7.92 11.74
CA ASP A 70 16.58 8.13 10.31
C ASP A 70 15.37 8.89 9.78
N PRO A 71 15.47 10.23 9.60
CA PRO A 71 14.31 11.02 9.18
C PRO A 71 13.97 10.74 7.72
N SER A 72 14.84 10.00 7.00
CA SER A 72 14.54 9.51 5.68
C SER A 72 13.54 8.34 5.74
N TYR A 73 13.33 7.66 6.87
CA TYR A 73 12.51 6.46 6.96
C TYR A 73 12.92 5.40 5.90
N GLY A 74 14.23 5.26 5.64
CA GLY A 74 14.77 4.39 4.59
C GLY A 74 14.50 4.87 3.15
N ARG A 75 14.09 6.13 2.93
CA ARG A 75 13.94 6.74 1.60
C ARG A 75 15.32 6.91 0.96
N ARG A 76 15.60 6.07 -0.03
CA ARG A 76 16.83 6.13 -0.82
C ARG A 76 16.56 6.76 -2.19
N LEU A 77 17.34 7.79 -2.53
CA LEU A 77 17.40 8.29 -3.89
C LEU A 77 18.01 7.20 -4.80
N VAL A 78 17.24 6.79 -5.81
CA VAL A 78 17.71 5.90 -6.86
C VAL A 78 17.98 6.76 -8.10
N PRO A 79 19.23 6.82 -8.60
CA PRO A 79 19.57 7.60 -9.77
C PRO A 79 18.62 7.31 -10.94
N GLY A 80 18.16 8.35 -11.61
CA GLY A 80 17.28 8.23 -12.75
C GLY A 80 15.80 7.98 -12.45
N ARG A 81 15.37 7.74 -11.20
CA ARG A 81 13.93 7.56 -10.85
C ARG A 81 13.18 8.87 -10.62
N GLY A 82 13.87 9.90 -10.12
CA GLY A 82 13.31 11.24 -9.99
C GLY A 82 12.48 11.53 -8.73
N HIS A 83 12.19 10.53 -7.89
CA HIS A 83 11.52 10.70 -6.60
C HIS A 83 12.02 9.67 -5.57
N ALA A 84 11.90 9.97 -4.27
CA ALA A 84 12.18 9.04 -3.17
C ALA A 84 11.08 9.16 -2.09
N PRO A 85 10.31 8.10 -1.79
CA PRO A 85 10.41 6.76 -2.38
C PRO A 85 9.97 6.77 -3.85
N TRP A 86 10.57 5.93 -4.69
CA TRP A 86 10.18 5.87 -6.11
C TRP A 86 9.05 4.88 -6.39
N VAL A 87 8.64 4.09 -5.38
CA VAL A 87 7.40 3.31 -5.39
C VAL A 87 6.61 3.66 -4.14
N ILE A 88 5.35 4.08 -4.31
CA ILE A 88 4.54 4.60 -3.19
C ILE A 88 3.12 4.07 -3.33
N ARG A 89 2.56 3.56 -2.23
CA ARG A 89 1.12 3.32 -2.13
C ARG A 89 0.42 4.58 -1.65
N SER A 90 -0.62 5.00 -2.34
CA SER A 90 -1.45 6.15 -1.94
C SER A 90 -2.89 5.96 -2.40
N ASN A 91 -3.74 6.92 -2.05
CA ASN A 91 -4.88 7.24 -2.89
C ASN A 91 -4.40 8.28 -3.91
N LEU A 92 -4.85 8.21 -5.16
CA LEU A 92 -4.47 9.16 -6.21
C LEU A 92 -5.70 9.49 -7.05
N ASP A 93 -5.98 10.78 -7.24
CA ASP A 93 -7.12 11.24 -8.04
C ASP A 93 -8.43 10.56 -7.61
N GLU A 94 -8.69 10.56 -6.29
CA GLU A 94 -9.86 9.93 -5.65
C GLU A 94 -9.92 8.39 -5.78
N ARG A 95 -8.89 7.76 -6.35
CA ARG A 95 -8.81 6.30 -6.47
C ARG A 95 -8.07 5.73 -5.28
N PRO A 96 -8.68 4.80 -4.52
CA PRO A 96 -8.01 4.18 -3.40
C PRO A 96 -7.01 3.10 -3.87
N ARG A 97 -6.05 2.77 -3.01
CA ARG A 97 -5.13 1.63 -3.19
C ARG A 97 -4.33 1.67 -4.50
N VAL A 98 -3.85 2.85 -4.87
CA VAL A 98 -3.00 3.06 -6.04
C VAL A 98 -1.54 2.81 -5.67
N LEU A 99 -0.82 2.12 -6.55
CA LEU A 99 0.62 1.93 -6.50
C LEU A 99 1.26 2.81 -7.57
N ASN A 100 2.03 3.80 -7.13
CA ASN A 100 2.68 4.79 -7.99
C ASN A 100 4.15 4.45 -8.14
N PHE A 101 4.66 4.52 -9.37
CA PHE A 101 6.06 4.35 -9.73
C PHE A 101 6.58 5.66 -10.33
N ALA A 102 7.59 6.26 -9.71
CA ALA A 102 8.40 7.29 -10.36
C ALA A 102 9.41 6.58 -11.28
N LEU A 103 9.14 6.63 -12.59
CA LEU A 103 9.92 5.89 -13.59
C LEU A 103 11.14 6.69 -14.05
N ALA A 104 11.00 8.01 -14.15
CA ALA A 104 12.05 8.98 -14.42
C ALA A 104 11.73 10.35 -13.81
N PRO A 105 12.64 11.34 -13.80
CA PRO A 105 12.33 12.71 -13.36
C PRO A 105 11.05 13.25 -14.00
N GLY A 106 10.04 13.44 -13.14
CA GLY A 106 8.72 13.91 -13.52
C GLY A 106 7.92 12.96 -14.40
N LEU A 107 8.25 11.66 -14.50
CA LEU A 107 7.50 10.66 -15.28
C LEU A 107 7.03 9.54 -14.35
N TRP A 108 5.72 9.35 -14.29
CA TRP A 108 5.08 8.45 -13.34
C TRP A 108 4.18 7.43 -14.03
N ALA A 109 4.00 6.27 -13.40
CA ALA A 109 2.95 5.31 -13.71
C ALA A 109 2.18 4.93 -12.45
N ALA A 110 0.85 4.85 -12.54
CA ALA A 110 -0.05 4.55 -11.44
C ALA A 110 -0.89 3.31 -11.76
N TYR A 111 -0.98 2.40 -10.79
CA TYR A 111 -1.71 1.14 -10.90
C TYR A 111 -2.74 1.00 -9.79
N GLN A 112 -3.99 0.70 -10.13
CA GLN A 112 -5.01 0.31 -9.15
C GLN A 112 -4.78 -1.13 -8.75
N THR A 113 -4.36 -1.36 -7.50
CA THR A 113 -3.95 -2.70 -7.04
C THR A 113 -5.11 -3.69 -6.93
N GLU A 114 -6.33 -3.21 -6.69
CA GLU A 114 -7.52 -4.05 -6.52
C GLU A 114 -7.94 -4.76 -7.83
N SER A 115 -7.73 -4.10 -8.97
CA SER A 115 -8.11 -4.60 -10.31
C SER A 115 -6.90 -4.90 -11.20
N ALA A 116 -5.68 -4.72 -10.68
CA ALA A 116 -4.44 -4.80 -11.46
C ALA A 116 -4.50 -3.95 -12.76
N SER A 117 -5.07 -2.74 -12.65
CA SER A 117 -5.30 -1.86 -13.81
C SER A 117 -4.22 -0.79 -13.88
N LEU A 118 -3.64 -0.58 -15.07
CA LEU A 118 -2.87 0.64 -15.35
C LEU A 118 -3.84 1.81 -15.41
N TYR A 119 -3.78 2.71 -14.42
CA TYR A 119 -4.62 3.89 -14.36
C TYR A 119 -4.05 5.01 -15.24
N GLN A 120 -2.81 5.41 -15.01
CA GLN A 120 -2.23 6.58 -15.67
C GLN A 120 -0.72 6.44 -15.87
N VAL A 121 -0.21 6.91 -17.01
CA VAL A 121 1.20 7.22 -17.24
C VAL A 121 1.31 8.69 -17.65
N TRP A 122 2.06 9.50 -16.92
CA TRP A 122 2.05 10.95 -17.12
C TRP A 122 3.38 11.62 -16.80
N ARG A 123 3.59 12.78 -17.43
CA ARG A 123 4.68 13.70 -17.09
C ARG A 123 4.15 14.83 -16.21
N GLY A 124 4.72 14.97 -15.02
CA GLY A 124 4.39 15.98 -14.02
C GLY A 124 4.71 15.49 -12.62
N GLY A 125 3.80 15.77 -11.68
CA GLY A 125 3.99 15.43 -10.26
C GLY A 125 2.81 14.67 -9.67
N ILE A 126 3.00 14.31 -8.40
CA ILE A 126 1.93 14.02 -7.46
C ILE A 126 1.99 15.14 -6.43
N LEU A 127 0.88 15.84 -6.27
CA LEU A 127 0.68 16.77 -5.17
C LEU A 127 0.24 15.95 -3.95
N PHE A 128 1.17 15.72 -3.03
CA PHE A 128 0.94 14.97 -1.80
C PHE A 128 0.32 15.88 -0.75
N GLU A 129 -1.00 15.98 -0.78
CA GLU A 129 -1.83 16.73 0.17
C GLU A 129 -2.63 15.78 1.06
N GLY A 130 -3.12 16.30 2.18
CA GLY A 130 -3.95 15.58 3.13
C GLY A 130 -3.22 15.25 4.42
N SER A 131 -4.00 14.76 5.38
CA SER A 131 -3.63 14.70 6.81
C SER A 131 -2.33 13.94 7.10
N VAL A 132 -1.97 12.98 6.25
CA VAL A 132 -0.75 12.17 6.36
C VAL A 132 0.50 12.91 5.83
N TYR A 133 0.33 13.86 4.90
CA TYR A 133 1.41 14.50 4.17
C TYR A 133 1.70 15.92 4.66
N ASP A 134 0.67 16.71 4.92
CA ASP A 134 0.78 18.13 5.29
C ASP A 134 0.12 18.48 6.64
N TYR A 135 -0.45 17.48 7.33
CA TYR A 135 -1.20 17.64 8.59
C TYR A 135 -2.43 18.55 8.48
N VAL A 136 -2.84 18.88 7.26
CA VAL A 136 -4.07 19.62 6.98
C VAL A 136 -5.16 18.60 6.67
N ALA A 137 -6.37 18.86 7.14
CA ALA A 137 -7.55 18.20 6.59
C ALA A 137 -7.73 18.69 5.16
N GLY A 138 -6.97 18.09 4.26
CA GLY A 138 -6.93 18.39 2.84
C GLY A 138 -7.40 17.17 2.04
N PRO A 139 -7.54 17.35 0.73
CA PRO A 139 -7.95 16.25 -0.12
C PRO A 139 -6.80 15.27 -0.36
N GLN A 140 -7.19 14.06 -0.77
CA GLN A 140 -6.27 12.99 -1.15
C GLN A 140 -5.30 13.43 -2.27
N PRO A 141 -4.11 12.80 -2.39
CA PRO A 141 -3.12 13.17 -3.40
C PRO A 141 -3.68 13.24 -4.82
N THR A 142 -3.20 14.20 -5.59
CA THR A 142 -3.64 14.42 -6.98
C THR A 142 -2.46 14.41 -7.96
N SER A 143 -2.71 13.94 -9.18
CA SER A 143 -1.75 14.01 -10.27
C SER A 143 -1.79 15.38 -10.94
N THR A 144 -0.63 15.86 -11.39
CA THR A 144 -0.49 17.14 -12.11
C THR A 144 0.31 16.96 -13.40
N GLY A 145 0.13 17.87 -14.36
CA GLY A 145 0.90 17.89 -15.61
C GLY A 145 0.13 17.33 -16.80
N LYS A 146 0.71 16.38 -17.54
CA LYS A 146 0.12 15.84 -18.76
C LYS A 146 0.22 14.33 -18.84
N TRP A 147 -0.89 13.64 -19.08
CA TRP A 147 -0.95 12.19 -19.21
C TRP A 147 -0.78 11.74 -20.66
N PHE A 148 -0.15 10.58 -20.85
CA PHE A 148 0.02 9.91 -22.15
C PHE A 148 -0.92 8.72 -22.27
N LEU A 149 -1.03 7.94 -21.19
CA LEU A 149 -1.96 6.84 -21.06
C LEU A 149 -2.85 7.11 -19.86
N ARG A 150 -4.16 7.00 -20.03
CA ARG A 150 -5.12 7.13 -18.93
C ARG A 150 -6.34 6.26 -19.21
N SER A 151 -6.75 5.46 -18.24
CA SER A 151 -7.96 4.63 -18.30
C SER A 151 -8.82 4.88 -17.07
N GLU A 152 -10.04 5.37 -17.28
CA GLU A 152 -10.98 5.58 -16.18
C GLU A 152 -11.63 4.27 -15.71
N ASN A 153 -11.68 3.26 -16.58
CA ASN A 153 -12.26 1.95 -16.30
C ASN A 153 -11.20 0.99 -15.75
N THR A 154 -11.65 0.08 -14.89
CA THR A 154 -10.84 -1.04 -14.41
C THR A 154 -10.68 -2.10 -15.51
N THR A 155 -9.50 -2.70 -15.57
CA THR A 155 -9.18 -3.82 -16.44
C THR A 155 -10.02 -5.05 -16.11
N GLU A 156 -10.63 -5.64 -17.14
CA GLU A 156 -11.30 -6.93 -17.04
C GLU A 156 -10.33 -8.05 -17.41
N TRP A 157 -10.00 -8.92 -16.45
CA TRP A 157 -9.12 -10.06 -16.69
C TRP A 157 -9.92 -11.30 -17.05
N LYS A 158 -9.42 -12.09 -18.01
CA LYS A 158 -9.99 -13.40 -18.36
C LYS A 158 -8.87 -14.44 -18.47
N LEU A 159 -9.17 -15.69 -18.15
CA LEU A 159 -8.31 -16.84 -18.39
C LEU A 159 -8.91 -17.71 -19.48
N ARG A 160 -8.08 -18.14 -20.44
CA ARG A 160 -8.49 -19.00 -21.54
C ARG A 160 -7.65 -20.28 -21.57
N GLN A 161 -8.31 -21.43 -21.59
CA GLN A 161 -7.67 -22.74 -21.77
C GLN A 161 -8.61 -23.67 -22.56
N GLY A 162 -8.07 -24.46 -23.49
CA GLY A 162 -8.86 -25.44 -24.26
C GLY A 162 -10.09 -24.85 -24.96
N GLY A 163 -10.00 -23.61 -25.47
CA GLY A 163 -11.11 -22.91 -26.13
C GLY A 163 -12.16 -22.29 -25.19
N ARG A 164 -12.11 -22.58 -23.89
CA ARG A 164 -12.98 -21.97 -22.88
C ARG A 164 -12.33 -20.68 -22.35
N THR A 165 -13.09 -19.58 -22.31
CA THR A 165 -12.66 -18.30 -21.71
C THR A 165 -13.55 -17.99 -20.51
N LEU A 166 -12.95 -17.65 -19.37
CA LEU A 166 -13.66 -17.32 -18.13
C LEU A 166 -13.18 -15.99 -17.56
N PRO A 167 -14.07 -15.16 -17.00
CA PRO A 167 -13.66 -13.96 -16.27
C PRO A 167 -12.88 -14.36 -15.02
N ALA A 168 -11.80 -13.63 -14.75
CA ALA A 168 -10.88 -13.90 -13.67
C ALA A 168 -11.04 -12.88 -12.53
N ARG A 169 -10.96 -13.36 -11.29
CA ARG A 169 -10.83 -12.51 -10.11
C ARG A 169 -9.37 -12.18 -9.88
N VAL A 170 -9.09 -10.93 -9.54
CA VAL A 170 -7.75 -10.43 -9.21
C VAL A 170 -7.53 -10.48 -7.71
N ARG A 171 -6.35 -10.93 -7.28
CA ARG A 171 -5.87 -10.79 -5.90
C ARG A 171 -4.46 -10.23 -5.91
N TYR A 172 -4.30 -8.99 -5.43
CA TYR A 172 -2.98 -8.38 -5.21
C TYR A 172 -2.19 -9.16 -4.15
N LEU A 173 -0.94 -9.52 -4.47
CA LEU A 173 -0.04 -10.27 -3.59
C LEU A 173 1.05 -9.40 -2.96
N GLY A 174 1.37 -8.26 -3.57
CA GLY A 174 2.35 -7.32 -3.04
C GLY A 174 3.11 -6.57 -4.11
N HIS A 175 3.99 -5.67 -3.68
CA HIS A 175 5.04 -5.09 -4.53
C HIS A 175 6.40 -5.46 -3.95
N TYR A 176 7.41 -5.51 -4.81
CA TYR A 176 8.76 -5.92 -4.45
C TYR A 176 9.79 -4.97 -5.07
N TYR A 177 11.00 -5.02 -4.51
CA TYR A 177 12.19 -4.40 -5.08
C TYR A 177 13.20 -5.48 -5.45
N SER A 178 14.04 -5.22 -6.45
CA SER A 178 15.30 -5.98 -6.59
C SER A 178 16.19 -5.76 -5.37
N ALA A 179 17.16 -6.66 -5.16
CA ALA A 179 18.09 -6.59 -4.04
C ALA A 179 18.83 -5.24 -3.96
N ASP A 180 19.15 -4.63 -5.10
CA ASP A 180 19.80 -3.32 -5.22
C ASP A 180 18.81 -2.13 -5.22
N ARG A 181 17.50 -2.40 -5.16
CA ARG A 181 16.38 -1.44 -5.21
C ARG A 181 16.32 -0.56 -6.45
N THR A 182 17.06 -0.93 -7.51
CA THR A 182 17.05 -0.19 -8.79
C THR A 182 15.82 -0.53 -9.63
N THR A 183 15.22 -1.69 -9.41
CA THR A 183 13.98 -2.14 -10.04
C THR A 183 12.94 -2.52 -9.00
N ALA A 184 11.67 -2.47 -9.41
CA ALA A 184 10.54 -2.81 -8.57
C ALA A 184 9.39 -3.27 -9.45
N GLY A 185 8.55 -4.12 -8.89
CA GLY A 185 7.38 -4.63 -9.57
C GLY A 185 6.30 -4.97 -8.58
N PHE A 186 5.24 -5.58 -9.09
CA PHE A 186 4.12 -6.02 -8.28
C PHE A 186 3.56 -7.34 -8.79
N GLU A 187 2.87 -8.02 -7.88
CA GLU A 187 2.42 -9.39 -8.08
C GLU A 187 0.92 -9.47 -7.85
N PHE A 188 0.24 -10.22 -8.72
CA PHE A 188 -1.17 -10.51 -8.57
C PHE A 188 -1.51 -11.91 -9.04
N LEU A 189 -2.53 -12.48 -8.42
CA LEU A 189 -3.09 -13.76 -8.79
C LEU A 189 -4.39 -13.55 -9.56
N LEU A 190 -4.50 -14.22 -10.70
CA LEU A 190 -5.75 -14.35 -11.45
C LEU A 190 -6.33 -15.73 -11.20
N GLN A 191 -7.62 -15.80 -10.87
CA GLN A 191 -8.33 -17.07 -10.63
C GLN A 191 -9.66 -17.10 -11.38
N ALA A 192 -9.92 -18.16 -12.13
CA ALA A 192 -11.16 -18.36 -12.88
C ALA A 192 -11.59 -19.85 -12.86
N GLY A 193 -12.48 -20.21 -11.92
CA GLY A 193 -12.78 -21.62 -11.65
C GLY A 193 -11.54 -22.33 -11.10
N ASP A 194 -11.14 -23.43 -11.75
CA ASP A 194 -9.92 -24.18 -11.40
C ASP A 194 -8.67 -23.62 -12.10
N LEU A 195 -8.81 -22.60 -12.95
CA LEU A 195 -7.69 -21.97 -13.64
C LEU A 195 -7.05 -20.90 -12.75
N GLN A 196 -5.73 -20.87 -12.75
CA GLN A 196 -4.95 -19.88 -12.01
C GLN A 196 -3.74 -19.43 -12.82
N ALA A 197 -3.43 -18.14 -12.75
CA ALA A 197 -2.18 -17.58 -13.26
C ALA A 197 -1.60 -16.61 -12.23
N HIS A 198 -0.29 -16.73 -11.97
CA HIS A 198 0.45 -15.78 -11.16
C HIS A 198 1.17 -14.80 -12.08
N LEU A 199 0.92 -13.50 -11.91
CA LEU A 199 1.50 -12.46 -12.74
C LEU A 199 2.44 -11.59 -11.92
N ARG A 200 3.63 -11.36 -12.47
CA ARG A 200 4.60 -10.40 -11.97
C ARG A 200 4.79 -9.33 -13.03
N GLU A 201 4.52 -8.08 -12.69
CA GLU A 201 4.67 -6.95 -13.60
C GLU A 201 5.69 -5.95 -13.08
N ARG A 202 6.59 -5.52 -13.97
CA ARG A 202 7.55 -4.43 -13.73
C ARG A 202 7.39 -3.33 -14.78
N PRO A 203 6.97 -2.12 -14.39
CA PRO A 203 6.97 -0.95 -15.25
C PRO A 203 8.37 -0.33 -15.35
N GLU A 204 8.78 0.04 -16.56
CA GLU A 204 10.02 0.75 -16.85
C GLU A 204 9.80 1.77 -17.97
N VAL A 205 10.79 2.65 -18.15
CA VAL A 205 10.86 3.55 -19.30
C VAL A 205 12.22 3.41 -19.96
N THR A 206 12.21 3.43 -21.28
CA THR A 206 13.42 3.46 -22.09
C THR A 206 13.32 4.57 -23.13
N THR A 207 14.44 4.89 -23.76
CA THR A 207 14.49 5.78 -24.90
C THR A 207 14.86 4.97 -26.12
N ALA A 208 14.02 5.00 -27.15
CA ALA A 208 14.27 4.36 -28.44
C ALA A 208 14.00 5.39 -29.54
N ASP A 209 14.96 5.57 -30.46
CA ASP A 209 14.87 6.51 -31.58
C ASP A 209 14.50 7.95 -31.19
N GLY A 210 14.93 8.38 -29.98
CA GLY A 210 14.63 9.71 -29.44
C GLY A 210 13.24 9.84 -28.80
N GLU A 211 12.41 8.80 -28.86
CA GLU A 211 11.11 8.73 -28.20
C GLU A 211 11.22 8.04 -26.84
N THR A 212 10.44 8.51 -25.86
CA THR A 212 10.28 7.80 -24.59
C THR A 212 9.27 6.67 -24.76
N VAL A 213 9.66 5.46 -24.43
CA VAL A 213 8.80 4.27 -24.52
C VAL A 213 8.52 3.76 -23.12
N PHE A 214 7.24 3.60 -22.78
CA PHE A 214 6.82 2.93 -21.58
C PHE A 214 6.81 1.42 -21.81
N GLN A 215 7.46 0.68 -20.92
CA GLN A 215 7.61 -0.76 -20.99
C GLN A 215 6.98 -1.44 -19.79
N ARG A 216 6.18 -2.46 -20.04
CA ARG A 216 5.66 -3.37 -19.00
C ARG A 216 6.27 -4.74 -19.26
N HIS A 217 7.13 -5.18 -18.34
CA HIS A 217 7.65 -6.54 -18.32
C HIS A 217 6.68 -7.40 -17.51
N VAL A 218 5.94 -8.28 -18.16
CA VAL A 218 4.94 -9.13 -17.52
C VAL A 218 5.38 -10.59 -17.61
N HIS A 219 5.65 -11.20 -16.47
CA HIS A 219 5.90 -12.63 -16.38
C HIS A 219 4.61 -13.33 -15.94
N VAL A 220 4.16 -14.29 -16.75
CA VAL A 220 2.99 -15.12 -16.46
C VAL A 220 3.46 -16.52 -16.06
N GLU A 221 3.22 -16.87 -14.81
CA GLU A 221 3.48 -18.20 -14.27
C GLU A 221 2.16 -18.98 -14.20
N SER A 222 2.17 -20.17 -14.80
CA SER A 222 1.00 -21.05 -14.96
C SER A 222 1.46 -22.51 -14.89
N ASP A 223 0.62 -23.37 -14.31
CA ASP A 223 0.86 -24.82 -14.27
C ASP A 223 0.73 -25.49 -15.65
N THR A 224 0.05 -24.81 -16.58
CA THR A 224 -0.19 -25.32 -17.94
C THR A 224 0.31 -24.35 -19.00
N ALA A 225 0.96 -24.90 -20.02
CA ALA A 225 1.55 -24.12 -21.12
C ALA A 225 0.52 -23.59 -22.13
N ASP A 226 -0.71 -24.12 -22.13
CA ASP A 226 -1.80 -23.72 -23.01
C ASP A 226 -2.74 -22.67 -22.39
N LEU A 227 -2.51 -22.26 -21.14
CA LEU A 227 -3.25 -21.18 -20.50
C LEU A 227 -2.87 -19.84 -21.12
N GLN A 228 -3.86 -19.07 -21.55
CA GLN A 228 -3.70 -17.69 -21.99
C GLN A 228 -4.35 -16.74 -20.98
N VAL A 229 -3.63 -15.70 -20.60
CA VAL A 229 -4.17 -14.59 -19.81
C VAL A 229 -4.61 -13.50 -20.78
N ILE A 230 -5.82 -12.99 -20.58
CA ILE A 230 -6.39 -11.95 -21.42
C ILE A 230 -6.62 -10.71 -20.56
N GLN A 231 -5.96 -9.62 -20.93
CA GLN A 231 -6.16 -8.31 -20.35
C GLN A 231 -7.14 -7.54 -21.24
N GLY A 232 -8.34 -7.28 -20.72
CA GLY A 232 -9.35 -6.47 -21.40
C GLY A 232 -8.90 -5.03 -21.56
N VAL A 233 -8.95 -4.51 -22.78
CA VAL A 233 -8.65 -3.12 -23.10
C VAL A 233 -9.96 -2.42 -23.48
N VAL A 234 -10.23 -1.26 -22.88
CA VAL A 234 -11.50 -0.52 -23.05
C VAL A 234 -11.74 -0.10 -24.50
N SER A 235 -10.66 0.17 -25.25
CA SER A 235 -10.69 0.56 -26.66
C SER A 235 -9.53 -0.10 -27.38
N GLY A 236 -9.83 -1.08 -28.23
CA GLY A 236 -8.84 -1.88 -28.95
C GLY A 236 -9.08 -3.38 -28.79
N ASP A 237 -8.12 -4.18 -29.25
CA ASP A 237 -8.15 -5.62 -29.08
C ASP A 237 -7.70 -6.02 -27.67
N ASP A 238 -8.35 -7.04 -27.13
CA ASP A 238 -7.93 -7.71 -25.89
C ASP A 238 -6.45 -8.11 -26.01
N LEU A 239 -5.64 -7.75 -25.02
CA LEU A 239 -4.24 -8.13 -24.98
C LEU A 239 -4.11 -9.56 -24.46
N VAL A 240 -3.50 -10.44 -25.24
CA VAL A 240 -3.26 -11.84 -24.88
C VAL A 240 -1.82 -12.01 -24.42
N LEU A 241 -1.64 -12.50 -23.20
CA LEU A 241 -0.35 -12.83 -22.58
C LEU A 241 -0.21 -14.36 -22.50
N ALA A 242 0.89 -14.86 -23.03
CA ALA A 242 1.23 -16.29 -22.94
C ALA A 242 2.02 -16.57 -21.65
N PRO A 243 2.10 -17.83 -21.18
CA PRO A 243 2.99 -18.22 -20.10
C PRO A 243 4.44 -17.85 -20.42
N GLY A 244 5.17 -17.36 -19.42
CA GLY A 244 6.54 -16.84 -19.55
C GLY A 244 6.59 -15.31 -19.66
N ASP A 245 7.68 -14.82 -20.24
CA ASP A 245 7.98 -13.39 -20.32
C ASP A 245 7.28 -12.72 -21.50
N ASN A 246 6.58 -11.63 -21.22
CA ASN A 246 5.91 -10.77 -22.19
C ASN A 246 6.43 -9.35 -22.01
N LEU A 247 6.80 -8.69 -23.12
CA LEU A 247 7.21 -7.29 -23.13
C LEU A 247 6.17 -6.46 -23.89
N LEU A 248 5.51 -5.55 -23.18
CA LEU A 248 4.58 -4.60 -23.78
C LEU A 248 5.29 -3.25 -23.88
N SER A 249 5.28 -2.65 -25.06
CA SER A 249 5.94 -1.36 -25.31
C SER A 249 4.93 -0.37 -25.87
N THR A 250 4.89 0.83 -25.30
CA THR A 250 3.98 1.90 -25.72
C THR A 250 4.77 3.21 -25.82
N PRO A 251 4.92 3.77 -27.03
CA PRO A 251 5.51 5.10 -27.19
C PRO A 251 4.68 6.15 -26.44
N LEU A 252 5.35 7.03 -25.71
CA LEU A 252 4.71 8.12 -24.98
C LEU A 252 4.67 9.37 -25.85
N SER A 253 3.65 9.43 -26.71
CA SER A 253 3.39 10.55 -27.62
C SER A 253 2.02 11.19 -27.32
N ASN A 254 1.79 12.40 -27.84
CA ASN A 254 0.50 13.11 -27.77
C ASN A 254 -0.08 13.29 -26.35
N PRO A 255 0.65 13.94 -25.42
CA PRO A 255 0.18 14.10 -24.06
C PRO A 255 -1.03 15.02 -23.95
N THR A 256 -1.98 14.65 -23.08
CA THR A 256 -3.18 15.44 -22.75
C THR A 256 -3.01 16.10 -21.39
N LEU A 257 -3.43 17.37 -21.26
CA LEU A 257 -3.36 18.10 -19.99
C LEU A 257 -4.25 17.45 -18.93
N ILE A 258 -3.70 17.30 -17.72
CA ILE A 258 -4.48 17.01 -16.52
C ILE A 258 -5.08 18.35 -16.07
N PRO A 259 -6.41 18.48 -15.96
CA PRO A 259 -7.04 19.70 -15.48
C PRO A 259 -6.52 20.06 -14.09
N GLU A 260 -6.25 21.34 -13.86
CA GLU A 260 -5.92 21.81 -12.52
C GLU A 260 -7.14 21.62 -11.60
N ARG A 261 -6.89 21.15 -10.37
CA ARG A 261 -7.91 21.15 -9.34
C ARG A 261 -8.20 22.61 -8.97
N GLY A 262 -9.45 23.04 -9.14
CA GLY A 262 -9.86 24.37 -8.70
C GLY A 262 -9.67 24.56 -7.19
N ASP A 263 -9.53 25.81 -6.75
CA ASP A 263 -9.52 26.15 -5.32
C ASP A 263 -10.85 25.70 -4.71
N PRO A 264 -10.82 24.70 -3.80
CA PRO A 264 -12.05 24.12 -3.32
C PRO A 264 -12.79 24.97 -2.27
N LEU A 265 -12.16 26.06 -1.80
CA LEU A 265 -12.75 27.04 -0.87
C LEU A 265 -13.21 28.32 -1.59
N ALA A 266 -13.00 28.42 -2.90
CA ALA A 266 -13.26 29.65 -3.65
C ALA A 266 -14.75 30.04 -3.75
N ASN A 267 -15.70 29.15 -3.39
CA ASN A 267 -17.13 29.45 -3.40
C ASN A 267 -17.91 28.67 -2.33
N LEU A 268 -17.69 28.96 -1.04
CA LEU A 268 -18.55 28.48 0.05
C LEU A 268 -19.90 29.22 0.12
N ASP A 269 -20.46 29.57 -1.03
CA ASP A 269 -21.73 30.29 -1.17
C ASP A 269 -22.76 29.31 -1.77
N GLY A 270 -23.53 28.64 -0.90
CA GLY A 270 -24.51 27.63 -1.29
C GLY A 270 -25.39 27.18 -0.13
N GLY A 271 -26.39 26.32 -0.38
CA GLY A 271 -27.20 25.73 0.70
C GLY A 271 -26.39 24.72 1.53
N ASP A 272 -26.94 24.27 2.67
CA ASP A 272 -26.25 23.31 3.57
C ASP A 272 -25.71 22.05 2.87
N VAL A 273 -26.40 21.60 1.81
CA VAL A 273 -25.96 20.46 0.98
C VAL A 273 -24.70 20.81 0.18
N ASP A 274 -24.66 21.99 -0.44
CA ASP A 274 -23.52 22.45 -1.24
C ASP A 274 -22.29 22.65 -0.36
N VAL A 275 -22.48 23.21 0.84
CA VAL A 275 -21.41 23.36 1.83
C VAL A 275 -20.91 21.99 2.30
N GLY A 276 -21.83 21.05 2.59
CA GLY A 276 -21.47 19.69 2.98
C GLY A 276 -20.70 18.93 1.89
N GLU A 277 -21.11 19.08 0.62
CA GLU A 277 -20.44 18.48 -0.53
C GLU A 277 -19.02 19.03 -0.69
N GLN A 278 -18.84 20.35 -0.55
CA GLN A 278 -17.51 20.98 -0.56
C GLN A 278 -16.63 20.49 0.59
N VAL A 279 -17.16 20.40 1.81
CA VAL A 279 -16.41 19.85 2.95
C VAL A 279 -15.95 18.42 2.69
N ILE A 280 -16.81 17.57 2.10
CA ILE A 280 -16.45 16.19 1.75
C ILE A 280 -15.37 16.17 0.67
N ALA A 281 -15.55 16.94 -0.41
CA ALA A 281 -14.60 17.02 -1.54
C ALA A 281 -13.20 17.50 -1.11
N ASN A 282 -13.14 18.24 0.01
CA ASN A 282 -11.92 18.85 0.55
C ASN A 282 -11.30 18.07 1.69
N SER A 283 -11.86 16.91 1.99
CA SER A 283 -11.43 16.05 3.08
C SER A 283 -10.91 14.72 2.56
N ASP A 284 -10.17 14.02 3.43
CA ASP A 284 -9.71 12.67 3.15
C ASP A 284 -10.81 11.60 3.28
N CYS A 285 -12.06 11.96 3.58
CA CYS A 285 -13.14 11.01 3.89
C CYS A 285 -13.41 10.02 2.73
N LEU A 286 -13.30 10.49 1.47
CA LEU A 286 -13.55 9.71 0.27
C LEU A 286 -12.53 8.57 0.06
N GLY A 287 -11.35 8.65 0.69
CA GLY A 287 -10.38 7.56 0.67
C GLY A 287 -10.85 6.31 1.42
N CYS A 288 -11.75 6.46 2.40
CA CYS A 288 -12.25 5.37 3.23
C CYS A 288 -13.75 5.09 3.09
N HIS A 289 -14.53 6.06 2.59
CA HIS A 289 -15.98 6.00 2.46
C HIS A 289 -16.40 6.37 1.04
N ALA A 290 -17.12 5.49 0.35
CA ALA A 290 -17.79 5.83 -0.91
C ALA A 290 -19.27 6.16 -0.66
N GLU A 291 -19.90 6.81 -1.64
CA GLU A 291 -21.30 7.22 -1.55
C GLU A 291 -22.24 6.03 -1.27
N THR A 292 -22.13 4.97 -2.09
CA THR A 292 -23.13 3.88 -2.11
C THR A 292 -22.58 2.53 -1.67
N HIS A 293 -21.26 2.31 -1.67
CA HIS A 293 -20.64 1.04 -1.33
C HIS A 293 -19.52 1.17 -0.28
N ARG A 294 -19.16 0.07 0.36
CA ARG A 294 -18.11 0.04 1.39
C ARG A 294 -16.73 0.04 0.72
N VAL A 295 -15.80 0.86 1.22
CA VAL A 295 -14.38 0.85 0.77
C VAL A 295 -13.48 0.28 1.88
N VAL A 296 -13.30 1.03 2.96
CA VAL A 296 -12.70 0.58 4.23
C VAL A 296 -13.77 0.72 5.32
N GLY A 297 -14.28 1.94 5.44
CA GLY A 297 -15.45 2.31 6.22
C GLY A 297 -16.79 2.08 5.50
N PRO A 298 -17.93 2.16 6.21
CA PRO A 298 -19.26 2.02 5.62
C PRO A 298 -19.55 3.11 4.59
N SER A 299 -20.43 2.84 3.62
CA SER A 299 -20.85 3.87 2.66
C SER A 299 -21.56 5.06 3.34
N PHE A 300 -21.48 6.24 2.74
CA PHE A 300 -22.23 7.41 3.23
C PHE A 300 -23.74 7.15 3.24
N ALA A 301 -24.28 6.44 2.24
CA ALA A 301 -25.68 6.02 2.23
C ALA A 301 -26.05 5.15 3.46
N ARG A 302 -25.15 4.25 3.89
CA ARG A 302 -25.35 3.43 5.09
C ARG A 302 -25.25 4.24 6.38
N ILE A 303 -24.35 5.21 6.43
CA ILE A 303 -24.24 6.16 7.55
C ILE A 303 -25.53 6.97 7.64
N ALA A 304 -25.97 7.59 6.54
CA ALA A 304 -27.22 8.36 6.47
C ALA A 304 -28.42 7.52 6.91
N GLN A 305 -28.52 6.25 6.48
CA GLN A 305 -29.58 5.34 6.93
C GLN A 305 -29.57 5.12 8.45
N LYS A 306 -28.39 4.93 9.07
CA LYS A 306 -28.25 4.74 10.52
C LYS A 306 -28.73 5.96 11.32
N PHE A 307 -28.58 7.16 10.75
CA PHE A 307 -28.93 8.43 11.39
C PHE A 307 -30.25 9.04 10.91
N ARG A 308 -30.94 8.38 9.97
CA ARG A 308 -32.21 8.86 9.42
C ARG A 308 -33.25 9.05 10.52
N GLY A 309 -33.80 10.25 10.61
CA GLY A 309 -34.82 10.60 11.60
C GLY A 309 -34.30 10.72 13.04
N LYS A 310 -32.97 10.65 13.26
CA LYS A 310 -32.36 10.96 14.56
C LYS A 310 -32.02 12.44 14.62
N ALA A 311 -32.26 13.06 15.78
CA ALA A 311 -31.82 14.43 16.04
C ALA A 311 -30.30 14.49 15.88
N GLN A 312 -29.81 15.32 14.95
CA GLN A 312 -28.38 15.47 14.69
C GLN A 312 -27.68 16.28 15.79
N ALA A 313 -28.44 17.05 16.57
CA ALA A 313 -27.92 17.89 17.66
C ALA A 313 -27.15 17.06 18.70
N GLU A 314 -27.72 15.95 19.17
CA GLU A 314 -27.11 15.13 20.23
C GLU A 314 -25.80 14.43 19.76
N PRO A 315 -25.70 13.83 18.56
CA PRO A 315 -24.43 13.38 18.00
C PRO A 315 -23.42 14.49 17.73
N ILE A 316 -23.86 15.66 17.23
CA ILE A 316 -22.97 16.80 16.96
C ILE A 316 -22.38 17.33 18.26
N GLU A 317 -23.22 17.54 19.28
CA GLU A 317 -22.83 18.01 20.62
C GLU A 317 -21.83 17.04 21.27
N ALA A 318 -22.12 15.73 21.20
CA ALA A 318 -21.20 14.69 21.67
C ALA A 318 -19.86 14.65 20.91
N LEU A 319 -19.85 14.98 19.61
CA LEU A 319 -18.61 15.03 18.81
C LEU A 319 -17.81 16.31 19.07
N THR A 320 -18.47 17.44 19.32
CA THR A 320 -17.81 18.72 19.62
C THR A 320 -17.24 18.80 21.03
N ASP A 321 -17.87 18.14 22.01
CA ASP A 321 -17.36 18.11 23.39
C ASP A 321 -16.06 17.29 23.52
N SER A 322 -15.84 16.32 22.64
CA SER A 322 -14.65 15.44 22.65
C SER A 322 -13.41 16.02 21.97
N ILE A 323 -13.45 17.27 21.50
CA ILE A 323 -12.34 17.96 20.82
C ILE A 323 -11.67 19.03 21.72
N LEU A 324 -12.18 19.25 22.94
CA LEU A 324 -11.61 20.16 23.95
C LEU A 324 -10.83 19.42 25.04
#